data_AF-A0A095VNH3-F1
#
_entry.id   AF-A0A095VNH3-F1
#
_cell.length_a   1.000
_cell.length_b   1.000
_cell.length_c   1.000
_cell.angle_alpha   90.00
_cell.angle_beta   90.00
_cell.angle_gamma   90.00
#
_symmetry.space_group_name_H-M   'P 1'
#
loop_
_entity.id
_entity.type
_entity.pdbx_description
1 polymer ?
#
loop_
_entity_poly.entity_id
_entity_poly.type
_entity_poly.pdbx_seq_one_letter_code
_entity_poly.pdbx_strand_id
1 'polypeptide(L)' 'MATITRTPSKTWKAVVRKHGWPTTIKTFRTRRDAADWSRRTEDKMVRGVYIRSGPK' A
#
# COMPACT_ATOMS: atom_id res chain seq x y z
N MET A 1 2.63 1.24 9.27
CA MET A 1 1.72 2.39 9.13
C MET A 1 1.45 2.64 7.66
N ALA A 2 0.18 2.62 7.28
CA ALA A 2 -0.25 2.92 5.93
C ALA A 2 -0.86 4.34 5.85
N THR A 3 -0.40 5.13 4.88
CA THR A 3 -0.94 6.46 4.59
C THR A 3 -1.73 6.38 3.29
N ILE A 4 -2.98 6.83 3.30
CA ILE A 4 -3.84 6.88 2.12
C ILE A 4 -4.10 8.34 1.78
N THR A 5 -3.64 8.78 0.60
CA THR A 5 -3.77 10.16 0.12
C THR A 5 -4.55 10.21 -1.18
N ARG A 6 -5.50 11.14 -1.29
CA ARG A 6 -6.19 11.42 -2.56
C ARG A 6 -5.28 12.23 -3.47
N THR A 7 -5.15 11.83 -4.73
CA THR A 7 -4.35 12.53 -5.73
C THR A 7 -5.18 13.58 -6.46
N PRO A 8 -4.55 14.57 -7.14
CA PRO A 8 -5.25 15.53 -7.99
C PRO A 8 -6.09 14.84 -9.09
N SER A 9 -5.64 13.69 -9.58
CA SER A 9 -6.31 12.87 -10.60
C SER A 9 -7.52 12.07 -10.07
N LYS A 10 -8.06 12.42 -8.89
CA LYS A 10 -9.16 11.72 -8.21
C LYS A 10 -8.90 10.24 -7.92
N THR A 11 -7.62 9.82 -7.87
CA THR A 11 -7.23 8.46 -7.47
C THR A 11 -6.75 8.44 -6.01
N TRP A 12 -6.57 7.24 -5.47
CA TRP A 12 -6.18 7.01 -4.09
C TRP A 12 -4.81 6.35 -4.05
N LYS A 13 -3.80 7.09 -3.60
CA LYS A 13 -2.44 6.59 -3.40
C LYS A 13 -2.32 6.03 -1.98
N ALA A 14 -1.97 4.76 -1.88
CA ALA A 14 -1.62 4.11 -0.63
C ALA A 14 -0.09 3.98 -0.52
N VAL A 15 0.45 4.34 0.64
CA VAL A 15 1.88 4.25 0.98
C VAL A 15 2.00 3.43 2.26
N VAL A 16 2.61 2.26 2.20
CA VAL A 16 2.84 1.40 3.37
C VAL A 16 4.31 1.49 3.78
N ARG A 17 4.54 1.87 5.05
CA ARG A 17 5.85 1.96 5.68
C ARG A 17 5.91 1.06 6.91
N LYS A 18 6.90 0.17 6.96
CA LYS A 18 7.18 -0.73 8.09
C LYS A 18 8.69 -0.86 8.26
N HIS A 19 9.17 -0.77 9.50
CA HIS A 19 10.60 -0.93 9.80
C HIS A 19 11.10 -2.31 9.36
N GLY A 20 12.27 -2.36 8.73
CA GLY A 20 12.83 -3.60 8.17
C GLY A 20 12.22 -4.05 6.82
N TRP A 21 11.26 -3.29 6.27
CA TRP A 21 10.65 -3.58 4.96
C TRP A 21 10.79 -2.40 4.00
N PRO A 22 10.89 -2.65 2.69
CA PRO A 22 10.87 -1.59 1.70
C PRO A 22 9.54 -0.81 1.74
N THR A 23 9.61 0.50 1.53
CA THR A 23 8.39 1.32 1.37
C THR A 23 7.69 0.92 0.09
N THR A 24 6.39 0.66 0.17
CA THR A 24 5.59 0.20 -0.97
C THR A 24 4.45 1.14 -1.26
N ILE A 25 4.24 1.43 -2.53
CA ILE A 25 3.32 2.45 -3.00
C ILE A 25 2.45 1.86 -4.09
N LYS A 26 1.14 2.10 -4.03
CA LYS A 26 0.22 1.73 -5.10
C LYS A 26 -0.94 2.71 -5.19
N THR A 27 -1.40 2.97 -6.40
CA THR A 27 -2.53 3.85 -6.69
C THR A 27 -3.77 3.03 -7.05
N PHE A 28 -4.93 3.51 -6.61
CA PHE A 28 -6.23 2.85 -6.73
C PHE A 28 -7.29 3.81 -7.22
N ARG A 29 -8.36 3.28 -7.82
CA ARG A 29 -9.53 4.07 -8.21
C ARG A 29 -10.39 4.45 -7.02
N THR A 30 -10.51 3.58 -6.01
CA THR A 30 -11.33 3.83 -4.82
C THR A 30 -10.51 3.86 -3.54
N ARG A 31 -11.01 4.60 -2.53
CA ARG A 31 -10.41 4.65 -1.19
C ARG A 31 -10.44 3.30 -0.51
N ARG A 32 -11.51 2.53 -0.73
CA ARG A 32 -11.72 1.20 -0.14
C ARG A 32 -10.64 0.23 -0.63
N ASP A 33 -10.41 0.17 -1.94
CA ASP A 33 -9.35 -0.67 -2.51
C ASP A 33 -7.97 -0.32 -1.94
N ALA A 34 -7.69 0.99 -1.81
CA ALA A 34 -6.45 1.47 -1.21
C ALA A 34 -6.29 1.00 0.25
N ALA A 35 -7.36 1.06 1.05
CA ALA A 35 -7.35 0.60 2.43
C ALA A 35 -7.18 -0.93 2.54
N ASP A 36 -7.94 -1.69 1.75
CA ASP A 36 -7.90 -3.15 1.77
C ASP A 36 -6.57 -3.70 1.24
N TRP A 37 -5.97 -3.04 0.24
CA TRP A 37 -4.61 -3.37 -0.18
C TRP A 37 -3.56 -3.03 0.87
N SER A 38 -3.69 -1.87 1.53
CA SER A 38 -2.74 -1.45 2.57
C SER A 38 -2.70 -2.43 3.74
N ARG A 39 -3.88 -2.86 4.22
CA ARG A 39 -4.01 -3.87 5.29
C ARG A 39 -3.38 -5.20 4.90
N ARG A 40 -3.72 -5.73 3.73
CA ARG A 40 -3.16 -7.01 3.24
C ARG A 40 -1.65 -6.94 3.03
N THR A 41 -1.14 -5.79 2.63
CA THR A 41 0.31 -5.58 2.45
C THR A 41 1.03 -5.57 3.80
N GLU A 42 0.48 -4.86 4.79
CA GLU A 42 1.05 -4.83 6.13
C GLU A 42 1.00 -6.20 6.80
N ASP A 43 -0.11 -6.96 6.66
CA ASP A 43 -0.21 -8.35 7.15
C ASP A 43 0.88 -9.25 6.58
N LYS A 44 1.09 -9.18 5.25
CA LYS A 44 2.16 -9.94 4.59
C LYS A 44 3.55 -9.56 5.08
N MET A 45 3.79 -8.27 5.33
CA MET A 45 5.07 -7.79 5.89
C MET A 45 5.27 -8.28 7.33
N VAL A 46 4.23 -8.22 8.16
CA VAL A 46 4.28 -8.74 9.54
C VAL A 46 4.56 -10.24 9.56
N ARG A 47 3.95 -10.99 8.64
CA ARG A 47 4.11 -12.45 8.54
C ARG A 47 5.39 -12.89 7.81
N GLY A 48 6.19 -11.96 7.27
CA GLY A 48 7.42 -12.31 6.54
C GLY A 48 7.22 -12.80 5.10
N VAL A 49 5.98 -12.78 4.58
CA VAL A 49 5.61 -13.32 3.26
C VAL A 49 5.38 -12.23 2.20
N TYR A 50 5.84 -11.01 2.46
CA TYR A 50 5.62 -9.91 1.54
C TYR A 50 6.45 -10.08 0.27
N ILE A 51 5.75 -10.33 -0.84
CA ILE A 51 6.31 -10.29 -2.19
C ILE A 51 6.03 -8.91 -2.77
N ARG A 52 7.08 -8.19 -3.14
CA ARG A 52 6.97 -6.90 -3.84
C ARG A 52 6.48 -7.14 -5.26
N SER A 53 5.17 -7.21 -5.44
CA SER A 53 4.54 -7.18 -6.76
C SER A 53 4.28 -5.73 -7.14
N GLY A 54 5.30 -5.04 -7.67
CA GLY A 54 5.17 -3.70 -8.20
C GLY A 54 5.74 -3.64 -9.63
N PRO A 55 5.01 -3.07 -10.61
CA PRO A 55 5.61 -2.75 -11.90
C PRO A 55 6.69 -1.68 -11.73
N LYS A 56 7.73 -1.76 -12.57
CA LYS A 56 8.91 -0.89 -12.62
C LYS A 56 8.53 0.55 -12.95
#